data_AF-A0A7G9NZ61-F1
#
_entry.id   AF-A0A7G9NZ61-F1
#
_cell.length_a   1.000
_cell.length_b   1.000
_cell.length_c   1.000
_cell.angle_alpha   90.00
_cell.angle_beta   90.00
_cell.angle_gamma   90.00
#
_symmetry.space_group_name_H-M   'P 1'
#
loop_
_entity.id
_entity.type
_entity.pdbx_description
1 polymer ?
#
loop_
_entity_poly.entity_id
_entity_poly.type
_entity_poly.pdbx_seq_one_letter_code
_entity_poly.pdbx_strand_id
1 'polypeptide(L)'
;MLCKIQCPACGGALILPLEAGGQVGRCSLCHVRFRVPDLSARLEDTAIGWICKSVDGHDPDDDHVAREYPPPKPARPATLPRHHVPTHMKVKSTSAQMRQPTEVKVDTVQSAAPVLPHLTYVGINPAGVKITFDSSLLKSADFRASLPMQCLGCGKTATNQLVAQPIMWIDKAFGRSSHQLHDHEANHRLHLRDRGSAREVVDLMPPLDQLLPPFNRAMPYFGCENCIEDLHVRGTIHADAAGIICEVIIPTGPYALAWIAAINGTDAPEYAAVETTYRRLETGNWRTIPMKVRNRLAGWFEFQHDEQFLLYLPDSDYLSRDKGFGGVILTSDRLIFQKYSHHGSLHLTEPANLFVHNDDAFDDLSYQLPRQGRRDMVRLRHRHTEDLLESLSDVPHQLQVCLE
;
A
#
# COMPACT_ATOMS: atom_id res chain seq x y z
N MET A 1 21.06 -10.13 -4.95
CA MET A 1 19.60 -10.19 -4.67
C MET A 1 19.18 -11.65 -4.56
N LEU A 2 18.19 -11.97 -3.73
CA LEU A 2 17.65 -13.33 -3.63
C LEU A 2 16.30 -13.42 -4.35
N CYS A 3 16.05 -14.48 -5.10
CA CYS A 3 14.79 -14.78 -5.78
C CYS A 3 14.09 -15.98 -5.13
N LYS A 4 12.76 -15.97 -5.14
CA LYS A 4 11.93 -17.07 -4.64
C LYS A 4 11.31 -17.82 -5.82
N ILE A 5 11.57 -19.12 -5.92
CA ILE A 5 10.98 -20.00 -6.93
C ILE A 5 10.31 -21.20 -6.27
N GLN A 6 9.39 -21.87 -6.96
CA GLN A 6 8.80 -23.13 -6.50
C GLN A 6 9.46 -24.31 -7.20
N CYS A 7 9.74 -25.38 -6.45
CA CYS A 7 10.23 -26.62 -7.01
C CYS A 7 9.17 -27.22 -7.96
N PRO A 8 9.51 -27.53 -9.22
CA PRO A 8 8.53 -28.04 -10.18
C PRO A 8 8.00 -29.45 -9.83
N ALA A 9 8.69 -30.18 -8.94
CA ALA A 9 8.28 -31.53 -8.55
C ALA A 9 7.38 -31.56 -7.31
N CYS A 10 7.71 -30.80 -6.25
CA CYS A 10 6.99 -30.85 -4.98
C CYS A 10 6.30 -29.54 -4.58
N GLY A 11 6.41 -28.47 -5.36
CA GLY A 11 5.84 -27.15 -5.06
C GLY A 11 6.54 -26.39 -3.92
N GLY A 12 7.55 -26.98 -3.28
CA GLY A 12 8.29 -26.36 -2.18
C GLY A 12 8.97 -25.06 -2.59
N ALA A 13 8.87 -24.03 -1.76
CA ALA A 13 9.52 -22.75 -1.98
C ALA A 13 11.04 -22.86 -1.77
N LEU A 14 11.81 -22.32 -2.71
CA LEU A 14 13.27 -22.27 -2.70
C LEU A 14 13.71 -20.82 -2.83
N ILE A 15 14.70 -20.43 -2.04
CA ILE A 15 15.33 -19.10 -2.09
C ILE A 15 16.71 -19.30 -2.71
N LEU A 16 16.98 -18.62 -3.82
CA LEU A 16 18.22 -18.74 -4.58
C LEU A 16 18.81 -17.36 -4.88
N PRO A 17 20.13 -17.23 -5.04
CA PRO A 17 20.76 -16.02 -5.57
C PRO A 17 20.30 -15.78 -7.02
N LEU A 18 20.19 -14.51 -7.45
CA LEU A 18 19.73 -14.13 -8.79
C LEU A 18 20.62 -14.74 -9.90
N GLU A 19 21.91 -14.88 -9.60
CA GLU A 19 22.96 -15.46 -10.43
C GLU A 19 22.77 -16.97 -10.69
N ALA A 20 21.85 -17.62 -9.96
CA ALA A 20 21.47 -19.01 -10.20
C ALA A 20 20.56 -19.19 -11.43
N GLY A 21 20.04 -18.10 -12.02
CA GLY A 21 19.26 -18.14 -13.26
C GLY A 21 19.97 -18.94 -14.36
N GLY A 22 19.27 -19.92 -14.94
CA GLY A 22 19.83 -20.81 -15.97
C GLY A 22 20.69 -21.98 -15.46
N GLN A 23 21.08 -22.00 -14.18
CA GLN A 23 21.87 -23.09 -13.58
C GLN A 23 20.99 -24.28 -13.13
N VAL A 24 21.62 -25.43 -12.82
CA VAL A 24 20.91 -26.60 -12.28
C VAL A 24 20.91 -26.54 -10.75
N GLY A 25 19.72 -26.34 -10.17
CA GLY A 25 19.49 -26.38 -8.73
C GLY A 25 19.04 -27.76 -8.25
N ARG A 26 19.11 -28.00 -6.94
CA ARG A 26 18.56 -29.18 -6.27
C ARG A 26 17.59 -28.74 -5.19
N CYS A 27 16.37 -29.27 -5.21
CA CYS A 27 15.39 -28.98 -4.16
C CYS A 27 15.87 -29.53 -2.80
N SER A 28 15.83 -28.72 -1.75
CA SER A 28 16.18 -29.16 -0.39
C SER A 28 15.17 -30.14 0.20
N LEU A 29 13.92 -30.15 -0.28
CA LEU A 29 12.84 -30.99 0.24
C LEU A 29 12.73 -32.35 -0.47
N CYS A 30 12.59 -32.36 -1.80
CA CYS A 30 12.39 -33.60 -2.57
C CYS A 30 13.66 -34.07 -3.29
N HIS A 31 14.76 -33.31 -3.19
CA HIS A 31 16.06 -33.63 -3.81
C HIS A 31 16.08 -33.72 -5.34
N VAL A 32 14.98 -33.41 -6.03
CA VAL A 32 14.92 -33.33 -7.49
C VAL A 32 15.83 -32.22 -8.00
N ARG A 33 16.59 -32.53 -9.06
CA ARG A 33 17.39 -31.57 -9.81
C ARG A 33 16.54 -30.94 -10.91
N PHE A 34 16.59 -29.62 -11.05
CA PHE A 34 15.85 -28.90 -12.07
C PHE A 34 16.64 -27.66 -12.50
N ARG A 35 16.41 -27.17 -13.72
CA ARG A 35 17.03 -25.94 -14.21
C ARG A 35 16.27 -24.74 -13.63
N VAL A 36 16.98 -23.86 -12.96
CA VAL A 36 16.45 -22.61 -12.42
C VAL A 36 16.08 -21.71 -13.61
N PRO A 37 14.84 -21.22 -13.70
CA PRO A 37 14.44 -20.30 -14.77
C PRO A 37 15.38 -19.09 -14.81
N ASP A 38 15.75 -18.64 -16.01
CA ASP A 38 16.48 -17.39 -16.14
C ASP A 38 15.53 -16.23 -15.84
N LEU A 39 15.76 -15.56 -14.72
CA LEU A 39 14.93 -14.47 -14.24
C LEU A 39 15.43 -13.11 -14.73
N SER A 40 16.64 -13.04 -15.30
CA SER A 40 17.19 -11.80 -15.85
C SER A 40 16.34 -11.30 -17.03
N ALA A 41 15.99 -12.20 -17.95
CA ALA A 41 15.11 -11.91 -19.08
C ALA A 41 13.65 -11.57 -18.69
N ARG A 42 13.18 -12.02 -17.52
CA ARG A 42 11.80 -11.77 -17.06
C ARG A 42 11.64 -10.47 -16.28
N LEU A 43 12.68 -9.97 -15.62
CA LEU A 43 12.60 -8.71 -14.88
C LEU A 43 12.36 -7.52 -15.83
N GLU A 44 12.84 -7.59 -17.06
CA GLU A 44 12.59 -6.57 -18.10
C GLU A 44 11.13 -6.60 -18.62
N ASP A 45 10.55 -7.79 -18.82
CA ASP A 45 9.16 -7.94 -19.29
C ASP A 45 8.08 -7.79 -18.19
N THR A 46 8.43 -8.08 -16.93
CA THR A 46 7.47 -8.11 -15.82
C THR A 46 7.16 -6.70 -15.29
N ALA A 47 8.08 -5.74 -15.43
CA ALA A 47 7.81 -4.32 -15.14
C ALA A 47 6.70 -3.74 -16.04
N ILE A 48 6.57 -4.24 -17.27
CA ILE A 48 5.55 -3.81 -18.24
C ILE A 48 4.22 -4.57 -18.02
N GLY A 49 4.28 -5.84 -17.62
CA GLY A 49 3.09 -6.66 -17.37
C GLY A 49 2.28 -6.30 -16.11
N TRP A 50 2.87 -5.59 -15.14
CA TRP A 50 2.21 -5.20 -13.89
C TRP A 50 1.34 -3.94 -14.01
N ILE A 51 1.50 -3.18 -15.10
CA ILE A 51 0.77 -1.92 -15.33
C ILE A 51 -0.56 -2.17 -16.09
N CYS A 52 -0.68 -3.24 -16.87
CA CYS A 52 -1.73 -3.32 -17.91
C CYS A 52 -2.94 -4.23 -17.61
N LYS A 53 -3.23 -4.58 -16.36
CA LYS A 53 -4.49 -5.30 -16.04
C LYS A 53 -5.21 -4.68 -14.86
N SER A 54 -5.87 -3.55 -15.10
CA SER A 54 -7.01 -3.13 -14.29
C SER A 54 -8.27 -3.12 -15.16
N VAL A 55 -9.31 -3.68 -14.55
CA VAL A 55 -10.65 -3.97 -15.05
C VAL A 55 -11.32 -2.72 -15.62
N ASP A 56 -12.08 -2.91 -16.70
CA ASP A 56 -12.88 -1.88 -17.38
C ASP A 56 -13.92 -1.28 -16.44
N GLY A 57 -13.55 -0.22 -15.73
CA GLY A 57 -14.47 0.71 -15.09
C GLY A 57 -14.79 1.81 -16.10
N HIS A 58 -16.01 1.80 -16.62
CA HIS A 58 -16.54 2.81 -17.53
C HIS A 58 -16.71 4.13 -16.77
N ASP A 59 -15.88 5.13 -17.10
CA ASP A 59 -15.96 6.50 -16.58
C ASP A 59 -16.88 7.29 -17.53
N PRO A 60 -18.04 7.80 -17.10
CA PRO A 60 -19.05 8.41 -17.98
C PRO A 60 -18.69 9.80 -18.54
N ASP A 61 -17.50 10.33 -18.23
CA ASP A 61 -17.05 11.66 -18.67
C ASP A 61 -16.03 11.63 -19.83
N ASP A 62 -15.82 10.49 -20.49
CA ASP A 62 -14.93 10.40 -21.68
C ASP A 62 -15.74 10.63 -22.97
N ASP A 63 -15.83 11.90 -23.37
CA ASP A 63 -16.55 12.37 -24.55
C ASP A 63 -16.12 11.65 -25.85
N HIS A 64 -17.14 11.28 -26.61
CA HIS A 64 -17.13 10.34 -27.72
C HIS A 64 -16.25 10.73 -28.92
N VAL A 65 -15.31 9.84 -29.29
CA VAL A 65 -14.95 9.59 -30.69
C VAL A 65 -15.35 8.16 -31.03
N ALA A 66 -16.49 8.01 -31.70
CA ALA A 66 -17.07 6.73 -32.06
C ALA A 66 -16.15 5.96 -33.04
N ARG A 67 -15.48 4.91 -32.56
CA ARG A 67 -14.94 3.85 -33.42
C ARG A 67 -15.90 2.66 -33.40
N GLU A 68 -16.56 2.44 -34.53
CA GLU A 68 -17.36 1.23 -34.78
C GLU A 68 -16.44 0.00 -34.74
N TYR A 69 -16.65 -0.88 -33.77
CA TYR A 69 -16.05 -2.21 -33.76
C TYR A 69 -17.06 -3.24 -34.28
N PRO A 70 -16.64 -4.18 -35.15
CA PRO A 70 -17.51 -5.24 -35.64
C PRO A 70 -17.82 -6.28 -34.53
N PRO A 71 -18.98 -6.95 -34.60
CA PRO A 71 -19.44 -7.87 -33.55
C PRO A 71 -18.58 -9.14 -33.47
N PRO A 72 -18.36 -9.70 -32.26
CA PRO A 72 -17.56 -10.90 -32.09
C PRO A 72 -18.30 -12.17 -32.56
N LYS A 73 -17.53 -13.10 -33.16
CA LYS A 73 -18.02 -14.42 -33.58
C LYS A 73 -18.31 -15.34 -32.39
N PRO A 74 -19.32 -16.22 -32.48
CA PRO A 74 -19.69 -17.13 -31.40
C PRO A 74 -18.65 -18.25 -31.21
N ALA A 75 -18.27 -18.50 -29.95
CA ALA A 75 -17.34 -19.55 -29.54
C ALA A 75 -18.01 -20.94 -29.51
N ARG A 76 -17.26 -21.98 -29.87
CA ARG A 76 -17.66 -23.40 -29.77
C ARG A 76 -17.60 -23.91 -28.32
N PRO A 77 -18.47 -24.87 -27.94
CA PRO A 77 -18.48 -25.44 -26.59
C PRO A 77 -17.31 -26.41 -26.39
N ALA A 78 -16.64 -26.29 -25.24
CA ALA A 78 -15.57 -27.18 -24.81
C ALA A 78 -16.13 -28.41 -24.08
N THR A 79 -15.67 -29.59 -24.49
CA THR A 79 -15.92 -30.89 -23.85
C THR A 79 -15.13 -31.05 -22.54
N LEU A 80 -15.81 -31.53 -21.50
CA LEU A 80 -15.25 -31.82 -20.16
C LEU A 80 -14.35 -33.07 -20.15
N PRO A 81 -13.19 -33.06 -19.46
CA PRO A 81 -12.41 -34.28 -19.19
C PRO A 81 -12.95 -35.04 -17.97
N ARG A 82 -13.00 -36.37 -18.09
CA ARG A 82 -13.38 -37.31 -17.02
C ARG A 82 -12.27 -37.45 -15.97
N HIS A 83 -12.66 -37.42 -14.70
CA HIS A 83 -11.80 -37.72 -13.54
C HIS A 83 -11.54 -39.23 -13.40
N HIS A 84 -10.27 -39.61 -13.28
CA HIS A 84 -9.84 -40.91 -12.79
C HIS A 84 -9.54 -40.84 -11.29
N VAL A 85 -10.12 -41.76 -10.52
CA VAL A 85 -9.85 -41.99 -9.09
C VAL A 85 -8.78 -43.07 -8.96
N PRO A 86 -7.67 -42.84 -8.22
CA PRO A 86 -6.77 -43.91 -7.81
C PRO A 86 -7.07 -44.38 -6.38
N THR A 87 -7.26 -45.70 -6.28
CA THR A 87 -7.41 -46.54 -5.08
C THR A 87 -6.09 -46.74 -4.30
N HIS A 88 -6.24 -46.75 -2.96
CA HIS A 88 -5.47 -47.47 -1.93
C HIS A 88 -3.94 -47.60 -2.04
N MET A 89 -3.21 -46.98 -1.09
CA MET A 89 -1.89 -47.45 -0.66
C MET A 89 -1.82 -47.71 0.86
N LYS A 90 -1.24 -48.86 1.19
CA LYS A 90 -0.99 -49.42 2.53
C LYS A 90 0.08 -48.63 3.27
N VAL A 91 -0.19 -48.25 4.51
CA VAL A 91 0.77 -47.66 5.45
C VAL A 91 1.55 -48.78 6.14
N LYS A 92 2.88 -48.77 6.00
CA LYS A 92 3.80 -49.57 6.82
C LYS A 92 4.22 -48.75 8.04
N SER A 93 3.90 -49.28 9.21
CA SER A 93 4.34 -48.80 10.52
C SER A 93 5.83 -49.09 10.70
N THR A 94 6.65 -48.03 10.83
CA THR A 94 8.01 -48.10 11.36
C THR A 94 8.06 -47.36 12.69
N SER A 95 8.20 -48.15 13.75
CA SER A 95 8.45 -47.74 15.14
C SER A 95 9.80 -47.03 15.26
N ALA A 96 9.76 -45.74 15.59
CA ALA A 96 10.92 -44.94 15.95
C ALA A 96 11.07 -44.89 17.48
N GLN A 97 12.28 -45.19 17.95
CA GLN A 97 12.68 -45.17 19.35
C GLN A 97 12.60 -43.76 19.94
N MET A 98 11.85 -43.66 21.04
CA MET A 98 11.70 -42.50 21.91
C MET A 98 13.06 -42.16 22.56
N ARG A 99 13.70 -41.07 22.12
CA ARG A 99 14.79 -40.43 22.89
C ARG A 99 14.16 -39.54 23.95
N GLN A 100 14.49 -39.79 25.21
CA GLN A 100 14.07 -38.95 26.33
C GLN A 100 14.63 -37.53 26.17
N PRO A 101 13.83 -36.48 26.42
CA PRO A 101 14.31 -35.11 26.40
C PRO A 101 15.22 -34.87 27.60
N THR A 102 16.43 -34.40 27.34
CA THR A 102 17.33 -33.86 28.36
C THR A 102 16.66 -32.62 28.97
N GLU A 103 16.44 -32.62 30.29
CA GLU A 103 15.96 -31.45 31.04
C GLU A 103 16.93 -30.28 30.86
N VAL A 104 16.59 -29.36 29.96
CA VAL A 104 17.22 -28.05 29.88
C VAL A 104 16.74 -27.27 31.10
N LYS A 105 17.65 -26.95 32.01
CA LYS A 105 17.40 -25.98 33.08
C LYS A 105 17.04 -24.65 32.42
N VAL A 106 15.73 -24.37 32.37
CA VAL A 106 15.20 -23.07 31.99
C VAL A 106 15.53 -22.15 33.15
N ASP A 107 16.59 -21.37 33.01
CA ASP A 107 16.88 -20.26 33.91
C ASP A 107 15.63 -19.39 33.99
N THR A 108 15.11 -19.25 35.21
CA THR A 108 13.90 -18.51 35.53
C THR A 108 14.03 -17.07 35.02
N VAL A 109 13.50 -16.82 33.83
CA VAL A 109 13.43 -15.49 33.23
C VAL A 109 12.66 -14.61 34.21
N GLN A 110 13.36 -13.67 34.83
CA GLN A 110 12.75 -12.66 35.70
C GLN A 110 11.63 -11.99 34.91
N SER A 111 10.40 -12.17 35.39
CA SER A 111 9.19 -11.61 34.79
C SER A 111 9.32 -10.09 34.71
N ALA A 112 9.67 -9.58 33.53
CA ALA A 112 9.68 -8.16 33.25
C ALA A 112 8.29 -7.57 33.60
N ALA A 113 8.28 -6.33 34.11
CA ALA A 113 7.05 -5.62 34.39
C ALA A 113 6.14 -5.63 33.14
N PRO A 114 4.81 -5.70 33.30
CA PRO A 114 3.88 -5.72 32.17
C PRO A 114 4.12 -4.48 31.30
N VAL A 115 4.49 -4.72 30.04
CA VAL A 115 4.70 -3.65 29.06
C VAL A 115 3.34 -3.03 28.77
N LEU A 116 3.16 -1.76 29.14
CA LEU A 116 1.97 -1.00 28.77
C LEU A 116 1.95 -0.84 27.24
N PRO A 117 0.77 -0.99 26.60
CA PRO A 117 0.67 -0.78 25.16
C PRO A 117 1.03 0.67 24.82
N HIS A 118 1.84 0.85 23.79
CA HIS A 118 2.27 2.16 23.32
C HIS A 118 2.35 2.16 21.79
N LEU A 119 1.81 3.21 21.20
CA LEU A 119 1.87 3.48 19.77
C LEU A 119 2.92 4.55 19.50
N THR A 120 3.79 4.32 18.53
CA THR A 120 4.78 5.32 18.10
C THR A 120 4.33 5.97 16.81
N TYR A 121 4.24 7.29 16.79
CA TYR A 121 4.04 8.05 15.55
C TYR A 121 5.36 8.10 14.77
N VAL A 122 5.35 7.64 13.52
CA VAL A 122 6.55 7.66 12.67
C VAL A 122 6.54 8.84 11.71
N GLY A 123 5.37 9.21 11.19
CA GLY A 123 5.25 10.28 10.21
C GLY A 123 3.94 10.22 9.45
N ILE A 124 3.80 11.10 8.47
CA ILE A 124 2.68 11.12 7.54
C ILE A 124 3.22 10.91 6.13
N ASN A 125 2.51 10.15 5.32
CA ASN A 125 2.81 10.02 3.91
C ASN A 125 1.51 10.25 3.11
N PRO A 126 1.57 10.27 1.77
CA PRO A 126 0.37 10.46 0.98
C PRO A 126 -0.75 9.44 1.21
N ALA A 127 -0.40 8.22 1.67
CA ALA A 127 -1.37 7.18 1.99
C ALA A 127 -2.01 7.35 3.38
N GLY A 128 -1.44 8.13 4.29
CA GLY A 128 -2.01 8.42 5.60
C GLY A 128 -1.01 8.59 6.74
N VAL A 129 -1.53 8.51 7.97
CA VAL A 129 -0.74 8.58 9.21
C VAL A 129 -0.09 7.22 9.46
N LYS A 130 1.22 7.21 9.63
CA LYS A 130 2.03 6.00 9.87
C LYS A 130 2.33 5.85 11.37
N ILE A 131 1.89 4.73 11.92
CA ILE A 131 2.02 4.38 13.34
C ILE A 131 2.71 3.01 13.44
N THR A 132 3.59 2.84 14.42
CA THR A 132 4.23 1.55 14.72
C THR A 132 3.98 1.08 16.14
N PHE A 133 4.06 -0.24 16.35
CA PHE A 133 3.96 -0.87 17.66
C PHE A 133 4.56 -2.29 17.65
N ASP A 134 4.84 -2.84 18.84
CA ASP A 134 5.39 -4.20 18.97
C ASP A 134 4.32 -5.28 18.68
N SER A 135 4.66 -6.27 17.84
CA SER A 135 3.73 -7.34 17.44
C SER A 135 3.18 -8.18 18.61
N SER A 136 3.86 -8.22 19.76
CA SER A 136 3.37 -8.90 20.95
C SER A 136 2.05 -8.34 21.46
N LEU A 137 1.77 -7.04 21.19
CA LEU A 137 0.50 -6.41 21.54
C LEU A 137 -0.70 -7.04 20.82
N LEU A 138 -0.51 -7.65 19.64
CA LEU A 138 -1.56 -8.37 18.91
C LEU A 138 -2.06 -9.63 19.65
N LYS A 139 -1.32 -10.11 20.66
CA LYS A 139 -1.80 -11.19 21.53
C LYS A 139 -2.96 -10.73 22.41
N SER A 140 -3.00 -9.44 22.78
CA SER A 140 -4.06 -8.85 23.58
C SER A 140 -5.29 -8.55 22.72
N ALA A 141 -6.44 -9.10 23.10
CA ALA A 141 -7.69 -8.83 22.43
C ALA A 141 -8.22 -7.40 22.73
N ASP A 142 -7.85 -6.80 23.87
CA ASP A 142 -8.19 -5.40 24.17
C ASP A 142 -7.41 -4.44 23.28
N PHE A 143 -6.12 -4.73 23.04
CA PHE A 143 -5.34 -3.94 22.09
C PHE A 143 -5.90 -4.08 20.66
N ARG A 144 -6.27 -5.29 20.22
CA ARG A 144 -6.91 -5.48 18.91
C ARG A 144 -8.26 -4.75 18.80
N ALA A 145 -8.99 -4.60 19.91
CA ALA A 145 -10.26 -3.87 19.98
C ALA A 145 -10.10 -2.35 20.17
N SER A 146 -8.86 -1.83 20.25
CA SER A 146 -8.61 -0.41 20.55
C SER A 146 -8.81 0.54 19.38
N LEU A 147 -8.94 0.01 18.15
CA LEU A 147 -9.24 0.84 16.99
C LEU A 147 -10.63 1.49 17.14
N PRO A 148 -10.79 2.78 16.82
CA PRO A 148 -12.05 3.50 17.03
C PRO A 148 -13.21 2.86 16.27
N MET A 149 -14.30 2.55 16.97
CA MET A 149 -15.52 2.00 16.38
C MET A 149 -16.36 3.09 15.68
N GLN A 150 -15.79 3.67 14.63
CA GLN A 150 -16.39 4.70 13.78
C GLN A 150 -15.96 4.50 12.34
N CYS A 151 -16.68 5.05 11.37
CA CYS A 151 -16.30 4.92 9.97
C CYS A 151 -14.97 5.66 9.70
N LEU A 152 -13.99 4.94 9.17
CA LEU A 152 -12.69 5.46 8.76
C LEU A 152 -12.79 6.66 7.82
N GLY A 153 -13.79 6.71 6.93
CA GLY A 153 -13.94 7.80 5.97
C GLY A 153 -14.71 9.01 6.48
N CYS A 154 -15.94 8.77 6.96
CA CYS A 154 -16.88 9.85 7.31
C CYS A 154 -17.11 10.03 8.81
N GLY A 155 -16.44 9.25 9.67
CA GLY A 155 -16.55 9.38 11.13
C GLY A 155 -17.89 8.93 11.75
N LYS A 156 -18.82 8.38 10.95
CA LYS A 156 -20.09 7.85 11.46
C LYS A 156 -19.87 6.81 12.55
N THR A 157 -20.62 6.90 13.65
CA THR A 157 -20.49 6.01 14.83
C THR A 157 -21.65 5.02 14.99
N ALA A 158 -22.72 5.15 14.19
CA ALA A 158 -23.88 4.28 14.26
C ALA A 158 -23.50 2.84 13.88
N THR A 159 -23.48 1.93 14.86
CA THR A 159 -22.97 0.56 14.70
C THR A 159 -23.68 -0.22 13.60
N ASN A 160 -24.99 -0.06 13.44
CA ASN A 160 -25.76 -0.71 12.38
C ASN A 160 -25.38 -0.26 10.95
N GLN A 161 -24.60 0.81 10.79
CA GLN A 161 -24.06 1.29 9.51
C GLN A 161 -22.58 0.93 9.31
N LEU A 162 -21.97 0.23 10.26
CA LEU A 162 -20.55 -0.12 10.21
C LEU A 162 -20.34 -1.57 9.78
N VAL A 163 -19.27 -1.75 9.01
CA VAL A 163 -18.67 -3.01 8.63
C VAL A 163 -17.28 -3.04 9.25
N ALA A 164 -16.96 -4.13 9.94
CA ALA A 164 -15.61 -4.39 10.44
C ALA A 164 -14.81 -5.16 9.38
N GLN A 165 -13.58 -4.72 9.14
CA GLN A 165 -12.60 -5.40 8.29
C GLN A 165 -11.30 -5.64 9.05
N PRO A 166 -10.66 -6.81 8.89
CA PRO A 166 -9.41 -7.07 9.58
C PRO A 166 -8.26 -6.35 8.88
N ILE A 167 -7.31 -5.80 9.65
CA ILE A 167 -6.03 -5.37 9.09
C ILE A 167 -5.29 -6.60 8.55
N MET A 168 -5.01 -6.58 7.25
CA MET A 168 -4.17 -7.59 6.60
C MET A 168 -2.69 -7.23 6.74
N TRP A 169 -1.91 -8.16 7.29
CA TRP A 169 -0.48 -7.95 7.54
C TRP A 169 0.38 -8.41 6.35
N ILE A 170 1.14 -7.48 5.79
CA ILE A 170 2.06 -7.72 4.67
C ILE A 170 3.49 -7.86 5.20
N ASP A 171 4.09 -9.01 4.97
CA ASP A 171 5.52 -9.20 5.16
C ASP A 171 6.27 -8.84 3.88
N LYS A 172 7.02 -7.72 3.93
CA LYS A 172 7.82 -7.23 2.80
C LYS A 172 8.90 -8.25 2.38
N ALA A 173 9.39 -9.08 3.29
CA ALA A 173 10.40 -10.09 2.98
C ALA A 173 9.83 -11.28 2.17
N PHE A 174 8.52 -11.57 2.30
CA PHE A 174 7.91 -12.71 1.60
C PHE A 174 7.33 -12.37 0.23
N GLY A 175 7.37 -11.10 -0.20
CA GLY A 175 6.99 -10.68 -1.54
C GLY A 175 5.55 -11.02 -1.92
N ARG A 176 4.64 -11.13 -0.95
CA ARG A 176 3.20 -11.34 -1.24
C ARG A 176 2.66 -10.08 -1.92
N SER A 177 2.01 -10.25 -3.06
CA SER A 177 1.37 -9.14 -3.77
C SER A 177 0.17 -8.62 -2.99
N SER A 178 0.00 -7.30 -2.97
CA SER A 178 -1.10 -6.62 -2.26
C SER A 178 -2.49 -7.03 -2.74
N HIS A 179 -2.63 -7.45 -4.01
CA HIS A 179 -3.93 -7.79 -4.60
C HIS A 179 -4.63 -8.97 -3.93
N GLN A 180 -3.91 -10.05 -3.60
CA GLN A 180 -4.54 -11.22 -2.96
C GLN A 180 -5.09 -10.88 -1.58
N LEU A 181 -4.50 -9.89 -0.91
CA LEU A 181 -4.90 -9.51 0.44
C LEU A 181 -6.25 -8.81 0.48
N HIS A 182 -6.62 -8.07 -0.56
CA HIS A 182 -7.90 -7.38 -0.62
C HIS A 182 -9.07 -8.38 -0.72
N ASP A 183 -8.93 -9.42 -1.54
CA ASP A 183 -9.93 -10.48 -1.62
C ASP A 183 -10.07 -11.21 -0.28
N HIS A 184 -8.95 -11.45 0.41
CA HIS A 184 -8.99 -12.03 1.75
C HIS A 184 -9.67 -11.11 2.76
N GLU A 185 -9.36 -9.81 2.75
CA GLU A 185 -9.97 -8.81 3.63
C GLU A 185 -11.49 -8.74 3.42
N ALA A 186 -11.93 -8.69 2.16
CA ALA A 186 -13.35 -8.66 1.80
C ALA A 186 -14.11 -9.90 2.28
N ASN A 187 -13.48 -11.09 2.20
CA ASN A 187 -14.05 -12.35 2.67
C ASN A 187 -14.18 -12.45 4.20
N HIS A 188 -13.51 -11.57 4.96
CA HIS A 188 -13.56 -11.54 6.43
C HIS A 188 -14.35 -10.33 6.97
N ARG A 189 -15.14 -9.65 6.11
CA ARG A 189 -16.03 -8.56 6.52
C ARG A 189 -17.09 -9.06 7.50
N LEU A 190 -17.31 -8.30 8.56
CA LEU A 190 -18.38 -8.53 9.53
C LEU A 190 -19.30 -7.30 9.59
N HIS A 191 -20.55 -7.45 9.15
CA HIS A 191 -21.57 -6.41 9.32
C HIS A 191 -22.02 -6.38 10.78
N LEU A 192 -22.01 -5.19 11.39
CA LEU A 192 -22.23 -5.10 12.82
C LEU A 192 -23.70 -5.24 13.24
N ARG A 193 -24.72 -5.00 12.41
CA ARG A 193 -26.17 -5.30 12.66
C ARG A 193 -26.55 -5.53 14.14
N ASP A 194 -26.38 -4.50 14.99
CA ASP A 194 -26.66 -4.45 16.44
C ASP A 194 -25.62 -5.03 17.43
N ARG A 195 -24.37 -5.27 17.02
CA ARG A 195 -23.25 -5.64 17.92
C ARG A 195 -22.84 -4.45 18.79
N GLY A 196 -22.49 -4.74 20.05
CA GLY A 196 -22.37 -3.74 21.11
C GLY A 196 -20.99 -3.11 21.21
N SER A 197 -19.92 -3.92 21.22
CA SER A 197 -18.55 -3.41 21.48
C SER A 197 -17.51 -3.89 20.48
N ALA A 198 -16.44 -3.12 20.29
CA ALA A 198 -15.28 -3.52 19.50
C ALA A 198 -14.67 -4.84 19.99
N ARG A 199 -14.77 -5.12 21.30
CA ARG A 199 -14.30 -6.38 21.88
C ARG A 199 -15.13 -7.59 21.42
N GLU A 200 -16.45 -7.47 21.42
CA GLU A 200 -17.34 -8.50 20.88
C GLU A 200 -17.05 -8.75 19.39
N VAL A 201 -16.78 -7.69 18.62
CA VAL A 201 -16.40 -7.80 17.21
C VAL A 201 -15.12 -8.61 17.05
N VAL A 202 -14.09 -8.30 17.84
CA VAL A 202 -12.81 -9.03 17.84
C VAL A 202 -12.98 -10.52 18.16
N ASP A 203 -13.88 -10.86 19.07
CA ASP A 203 -14.14 -12.26 19.48
C ASP A 203 -14.99 -13.03 18.44
N LEU A 204 -15.79 -12.31 17.64
CA LEU A 204 -16.62 -12.90 16.58
C LEU A 204 -15.90 -13.06 15.24
N MET A 205 -14.86 -12.26 14.98
CA MET A 205 -14.11 -12.37 13.74
C MET A 205 -13.28 -13.65 13.69
N PRO A 206 -13.38 -14.46 12.62
CA PRO A 206 -12.60 -15.68 12.49
C PRO A 206 -11.10 -15.35 12.37
N PRO A 207 -10.22 -16.28 12.78
CA PRO A 207 -8.79 -16.14 12.57
C PRO A 207 -8.44 -16.08 11.08
N LEU A 208 -7.38 -15.35 10.75
CA LEU A 208 -6.81 -15.24 9.41
C LEU A 208 -5.84 -16.41 9.19
N ASP A 209 -6.38 -17.58 8.82
CA ASP A 209 -5.66 -18.86 8.72
C ASP A 209 -4.40 -18.83 7.82
N GLN A 210 -4.34 -17.89 6.88
CA GLN A 210 -3.24 -17.67 5.94
C GLN A 210 -2.04 -16.91 6.54
N LEU A 211 -2.18 -16.40 7.77
CA LEU A 211 -1.16 -15.67 8.51
C LEU A 211 -0.64 -16.51 9.69
N LEU A 212 0.59 -16.23 10.13
CA LEU A 212 1.17 -16.87 11.30
C LEU A 212 0.77 -16.13 12.58
N PRO A 213 0.70 -16.79 13.74
CA PRO A 213 0.57 -16.08 15.02
C PRO A 213 1.71 -15.06 15.25
N PRO A 214 1.42 -13.89 15.87
CA PRO A 214 0.12 -13.43 16.35
C PRO A 214 -0.75 -12.74 15.28
N PHE A 215 -0.25 -12.61 14.04
CA PHE A 215 -0.91 -11.90 12.94
C PHE A 215 -2.18 -12.58 12.41
N ASN A 216 -2.39 -13.85 12.74
CA ASN A 216 -3.61 -14.57 12.43
C ASN A 216 -4.82 -14.13 13.27
N ARG A 217 -4.62 -13.28 14.29
CA ARG A 217 -5.70 -12.75 15.13
C ARG A 217 -6.22 -11.45 14.54
N ALA A 218 -7.52 -11.41 14.20
CA ALA A 218 -8.13 -10.26 13.56
C ALA A 218 -8.02 -8.99 14.44
N MET A 219 -7.58 -7.90 13.83
CA MET A 219 -7.59 -6.55 14.41
C MET A 219 -8.49 -5.68 13.53
N PRO A 220 -9.75 -5.44 13.92
CA PRO A 220 -10.72 -4.77 13.06
C PRO A 220 -10.49 -3.26 12.98
N TYR A 221 -10.62 -2.72 11.79
CA TYR A 221 -10.98 -1.33 11.58
C TYR A 221 -12.40 -1.24 11.00
N PHE A 222 -13.01 -0.06 11.08
CA PHE A 222 -14.43 0.11 10.81
C PHE A 222 -14.68 1.10 9.68
N GLY A 223 -15.64 0.79 8.81
CA GLY A 223 -16.07 1.66 7.72
C GLY A 223 -17.55 1.47 7.43
N CYS A 224 -18.23 2.48 6.88
CA CYS A 224 -19.56 2.28 6.31
C CYS A 224 -19.45 1.73 4.88
N GLU A 225 -20.52 1.16 4.35
CA GLU A 225 -20.55 0.54 3.02
C GLU A 225 -20.06 1.49 1.91
N ASN A 226 -20.34 2.78 2.02
CA ASN A 226 -19.92 3.79 1.04
C ASN A 226 -18.45 4.20 1.13
N CYS A 227 -17.76 3.95 2.26
CA CYS A 227 -16.40 4.42 2.46
C CYS A 227 -15.37 3.29 2.49
N ILE A 228 -15.81 2.06 2.82
CA ILE A 228 -14.90 0.95 3.13
C ILE A 228 -14.29 0.28 1.89
N GLU A 229 -14.74 0.63 0.70
CA GLU A 229 -14.16 0.15 -0.56
C GLU A 229 -12.93 0.96 -1.00
N ASP A 230 -12.85 2.23 -0.59
CA ASP A 230 -11.77 3.14 -0.98
C ASP A 230 -10.71 3.33 0.11
N LEU A 231 -11.04 2.97 1.35
CA LEU A 231 -10.22 3.26 2.53
C LEU A 231 -9.81 1.97 3.22
N HIS A 232 -8.51 1.69 3.15
CA HIS A 232 -7.92 0.50 3.75
C HIS A 232 -6.84 0.88 4.75
N VAL A 233 -6.87 0.24 5.92
CA VAL A 233 -5.77 0.30 6.86
C VAL A 233 -4.73 -0.74 6.46
N ARG A 234 -3.53 -0.28 6.10
CA ARG A 234 -2.46 -1.18 5.63
C ARG A 234 -1.55 -1.56 6.80
N GLY A 235 -1.41 -2.85 7.07
CA GLY A 235 -0.44 -3.39 8.03
C GLY A 235 0.79 -3.94 7.32
N THR A 236 1.99 -3.51 7.70
CA THR A 236 3.26 -4.11 7.28
C THR A 236 4.06 -4.60 8.48
N ILE A 237 4.79 -5.70 8.30
CA ILE A 237 5.62 -6.30 9.35
C ILE A 237 7.09 -6.04 9.03
N HIS A 238 7.84 -5.61 10.05
CA HIS A 238 9.29 -5.40 10.00
C HIS A 238 9.94 -6.23 11.11
N ALA A 239 10.90 -7.08 10.77
CA ALA A 239 11.72 -7.79 11.75
C ALA A 239 13.07 -7.08 11.92
N ASP A 240 13.45 -6.81 13.17
CA ASP A 240 14.74 -6.26 13.53
C ASP A 240 15.38 -7.07 14.69
N ALA A 241 16.48 -6.56 15.25
CA ALA A 241 17.16 -7.22 16.37
C ALA A 241 16.38 -7.16 17.70
N ALA A 242 15.47 -6.19 17.84
CA ALA A 242 14.67 -5.98 19.05
C ALA A 242 13.36 -6.79 19.02
N GLY A 243 12.88 -7.16 17.83
CA GLY A 243 11.70 -8.01 17.68
C GLY A 243 11.02 -7.83 16.34
N ILE A 244 9.70 -7.97 16.36
CA ILE A 244 8.87 -7.77 15.18
C ILE A 244 7.97 -6.55 15.43
N ILE A 245 8.18 -5.51 14.63
CA ILE A 245 7.41 -4.26 14.65
C ILE A 245 6.32 -4.32 13.59
N CYS A 246 5.11 -3.98 14.02
CA CYS A 246 3.98 -3.74 13.16
C CYS A 246 3.97 -2.26 12.76
N GLU A 247 3.81 -1.98 11.48
CA GLU A 247 3.60 -0.66 10.92
C GLU A 247 2.19 -0.60 10.34
N VAL A 248 1.43 0.41 10.71
CA VAL A 248 0.05 0.62 10.26
C VAL A 248 -0.07 1.99 9.61
N ILE A 249 -0.63 2.04 8.41
CA ILE A 249 -0.96 3.30 7.71
C ILE A 249 -2.47 3.50 7.78
N ILE A 250 -2.89 4.58 8.45
CA ILE A 250 -4.29 4.97 8.61
C ILE A 250 -4.61 6.13 7.67
N PRO A 251 -5.52 5.95 6.70
CA PRO A 251 -5.77 6.95 5.67
C PRO A 251 -6.31 8.31 6.14
N THR A 252 -6.86 8.37 7.36
CA THR A 252 -7.48 9.58 7.91
C THR A 252 -6.92 9.91 9.28
N GLY A 253 -6.44 11.14 9.46
CA GLY A 253 -5.90 11.58 10.75
C GLY A 253 -6.87 11.60 11.93
N PRO A 254 -8.19 11.89 11.82
CA PRO A 254 -9.07 11.90 12.99
C PRO A 254 -9.22 10.49 13.57
N TYR A 255 -9.24 9.48 12.69
CA TYR A 255 -9.25 8.09 13.10
C TYR A 255 -7.92 7.68 13.77
N ALA A 256 -6.78 8.12 13.21
CA ALA A 256 -5.47 7.88 13.82
C ALA A 256 -5.32 8.55 15.20
N LEU A 257 -5.77 9.81 15.32
CA LEU A 257 -5.79 10.56 16.58
C LEU A 257 -6.66 9.88 17.63
N ALA A 258 -7.85 9.44 17.26
CA ALA A 258 -8.73 8.71 18.17
C ALA A 258 -8.10 7.39 18.65
N TRP A 259 -7.34 6.70 17.80
CA TRP A 259 -6.63 5.49 18.21
C TRP A 259 -5.46 5.79 19.16
N ILE A 260 -4.65 6.81 18.87
CA ILE A 260 -3.56 7.24 19.74
C ILE A 260 -4.10 7.71 21.09
N ALA A 261 -5.17 8.51 21.10
CA ALA A 261 -5.80 8.94 22.34
C ALA A 261 -6.28 7.77 23.20
N ALA A 262 -6.80 6.70 22.57
CA ALA A 262 -7.28 5.52 23.28
C ALA A 262 -6.15 4.68 23.92
N ILE A 263 -4.95 4.66 23.33
CA ILE A 263 -3.82 3.86 23.83
C ILE A 263 -2.82 4.69 24.64
N ASN A 264 -2.34 5.80 24.09
CA ASN A 264 -1.31 6.64 24.70
C ASN A 264 -1.90 7.77 25.56
N GLY A 265 -3.16 8.17 25.32
CA GLY A 265 -3.77 9.37 25.91
C GLY A 265 -3.63 10.62 25.04
N THR A 266 -4.44 11.63 25.31
CA THR A 266 -4.44 12.91 24.56
C THR A 266 -3.26 13.81 24.89
N ASP A 267 -2.66 13.63 26.07
CA ASP A 267 -1.50 14.41 26.52
C ASP A 267 -0.17 13.82 26.02
N ALA A 268 -0.23 12.72 25.28
CA ALA A 268 0.95 12.05 24.74
C ALA A 268 1.60 12.88 23.62
N PRO A 269 2.94 12.89 23.52
CA PRO A 269 3.63 13.63 22.47
C PRO A 269 3.26 13.15 21.07
N GLU A 270 2.95 11.86 20.89
CA GLU A 270 2.50 11.32 19.60
C GLU A 270 1.15 11.90 19.17
N TYR A 271 0.23 12.15 20.12
CA TYR A 271 -1.06 12.76 19.82
C TYR A 271 -0.86 14.17 19.27
N ALA A 272 -0.08 15.01 19.96
CA ALA A 272 0.23 16.37 19.53
C ALA A 272 0.98 16.40 18.18
N ALA A 273 1.90 15.46 17.95
CA ALA A 273 2.64 15.35 16.70
C ALA A 273 1.72 14.99 15.52
N VAL A 274 0.83 14.01 15.70
CA VAL A 274 -0.17 13.66 14.67
C VAL A 274 -1.13 14.82 14.46
N GLU A 275 -1.62 15.47 15.51
CA GLU A 275 -2.59 16.56 15.38
C GLU A 275 -2.00 17.73 14.60
N THR A 276 -0.78 18.13 14.93
CA THR A 276 -0.06 19.20 14.23
C THR A 276 0.18 18.86 12.76
N THR A 277 0.63 17.63 12.48
CA THR A 277 0.95 17.20 11.11
C THR A 277 -0.33 17.01 10.29
N TYR A 278 -1.34 16.40 10.89
CA TYR A 278 -2.60 16.07 10.24
C TYR A 278 -3.40 17.31 9.86
N ARG A 279 -3.53 18.30 10.75
CA ARG A 279 -4.25 19.54 10.45
C ARG A 279 -3.74 20.22 9.18
N ARG A 280 -2.44 20.08 8.87
CA ARG A 280 -1.82 20.60 7.64
C ARG A 280 -2.21 19.85 6.37
N LEU A 281 -2.44 18.54 6.47
CA LEU A 281 -3.00 17.76 5.35
C LEU A 281 -4.52 17.91 5.25
N GLU A 282 -5.17 18.25 6.35
CA GLU A 282 -6.61 18.43 6.42
C GLU A 282 -7.06 19.76 5.79
N THR A 283 -6.19 20.76 5.79
CA THR A 283 -6.38 21.98 5.03
C THR A 283 -6.20 21.73 3.54
N GLY A 284 -7.25 22.03 2.75
CA GLY A 284 -7.10 22.29 1.32
C GLY A 284 -7.27 21.12 0.36
N ASN A 285 -6.59 21.26 -0.78
CA ASN A 285 -6.77 20.50 -2.02
C ASN A 285 -6.34 19.02 -1.93
N TRP A 286 -5.60 18.62 -0.89
CA TRP A 286 -5.17 17.22 -0.76
C TRP A 286 -6.34 16.23 -0.64
N ARG A 287 -7.42 16.66 0.03
CA ARG A 287 -8.62 15.83 0.25
C ARG A 287 -9.44 15.63 -1.01
N THR A 288 -9.35 16.54 -1.98
CA THR A 288 -10.10 16.43 -3.23
C THR A 288 -9.50 15.35 -4.14
N ILE A 289 -8.26 14.93 -3.88
CA ILE A 289 -7.59 13.85 -4.62
C ILE A 289 -8.15 12.49 -4.16
N PRO A 290 -8.68 11.68 -5.10
CA PRO A 290 -9.14 10.33 -4.78
C PRO A 290 -8.06 9.49 -4.11
N MET A 291 -8.45 8.67 -3.12
CA MET A 291 -7.49 7.86 -2.34
C MET A 291 -6.61 6.96 -3.23
N LYS A 292 -7.19 6.37 -4.28
CA LYS A 292 -6.46 5.56 -5.27
C LYS A 292 -5.31 6.34 -5.92
N VAL A 293 -5.52 7.62 -6.23
CA VAL A 293 -4.50 8.51 -6.79
C VAL A 293 -3.46 8.84 -5.73
N ARG A 294 -3.87 9.25 -4.52
CA ARG A 294 -2.93 9.52 -3.41
C ARG A 294 -2.00 8.34 -3.10
N ASN A 295 -2.54 7.13 -3.12
CA ASN A 295 -1.77 5.89 -2.95
C ASN A 295 -0.69 5.69 -4.03
N ARG A 296 -0.92 6.15 -5.26
CA ARG A 296 0.06 6.10 -6.34
C ARG A 296 1.10 7.23 -6.21
N LEU A 297 0.65 8.42 -5.82
CA LEU A 297 1.55 9.54 -5.50
C LEU A 297 2.55 9.17 -4.40
N ALA A 298 2.13 8.37 -3.41
CA ALA A 298 3.02 7.85 -2.35
C ALA A 298 4.27 7.12 -2.86
N GLY A 299 4.29 6.67 -4.12
CA GLY A 299 5.45 6.01 -4.72
C GLY A 299 6.58 6.97 -5.13
N TRP A 300 6.29 8.27 -5.26
CA TRP A 300 7.25 9.27 -5.74
C TRP A 300 7.12 10.64 -5.04
N PHE A 301 6.20 10.78 -4.08
CA PHE A 301 6.00 11.99 -3.30
C PHE A 301 5.95 11.66 -1.81
N GLU A 302 6.64 12.49 -1.02
CA GLU A 302 6.64 12.44 0.44
C GLU A 302 6.70 13.88 0.96
N PHE A 303 5.94 14.17 2.02
CA PHE A 303 5.93 15.49 2.65
C PHE A 303 7.23 15.75 3.41
N GLN A 304 7.80 16.94 3.22
CA GLN A 304 8.84 17.49 4.08
C GLN A 304 8.25 18.17 5.32
N HIS A 305 9.12 18.52 6.27
CA HIS A 305 8.72 19.23 7.48
C HIS A 305 8.08 20.57 7.11
N ASP A 306 6.91 20.86 7.70
CA ASP A 306 6.14 22.09 7.47
C ASP A 306 5.64 22.33 6.02
N GLU A 307 5.78 21.34 5.13
CA GLU A 307 5.33 21.43 3.75
C GLU A 307 3.80 21.31 3.65
N GLN A 308 3.15 22.23 2.93
CA GLN A 308 1.71 22.20 2.65
C GLN A 308 1.45 21.77 1.22
N PHE A 309 0.47 20.88 1.03
CA PHE A 309 0.04 20.48 -0.30
C PHE A 309 -0.83 21.56 -0.94
N LEU A 310 -0.50 21.99 -2.15
CA LEU A 310 -1.27 23.00 -2.87
C LEU A 310 -2.05 22.41 -4.03
N LEU A 311 -1.42 21.66 -4.93
CA LEU A 311 -2.12 21.10 -6.09
C LEU A 311 -1.43 19.84 -6.64
N TYR A 312 -2.19 19.01 -7.36
CA TYR A 312 -1.68 17.93 -8.19
C TYR A 312 -2.32 18.01 -9.59
N LEU A 313 -1.48 17.98 -10.64
CA LEU A 313 -1.91 17.95 -12.03
C LEU A 313 -1.38 16.67 -12.67
N PRO A 314 -2.24 15.81 -13.22
CA PRO A 314 -1.79 14.63 -13.92
C PRO A 314 -1.10 15.02 -15.23
N ASP A 315 -0.02 14.32 -15.55
CA ASP A 315 0.60 14.40 -16.88
C ASP A 315 -0.38 13.86 -17.94
N SER A 316 -0.51 14.60 -19.04
CA SER A 316 -1.46 14.36 -20.13
C SER A 316 -1.08 13.15 -20.98
N ASP A 317 0.16 12.65 -20.87
CA ASP A 317 0.59 11.40 -21.49
C ASP A 317 -0.08 10.17 -20.80
N TYR A 318 -0.64 10.34 -19.60
CA TYR A 318 -1.33 9.28 -18.87
C TYR A 318 -2.85 9.34 -19.05
N LEU A 319 -3.48 8.16 -19.17
CA LEU A 319 -4.93 8.03 -19.22
C LEU A 319 -5.56 8.35 -17.85
N SER A 320 -6.86 8.66 -17.82
CA SER A 320 -7.61 8.93 -16.58
C SER A 320 -7.46 7.83 -15.52
N ARG A 321 -7.40 6.56 -15.94
CA ARG A 321 -7.20 5.40 -15.05
C ARG A 321 -5.80 5.32 -14.45
N ASP A 322 -4.83 6.05 -15.01
CA ASP A 322 -3.40 6.05 -14.66
C ASP A 322 -2.98 7.31 -13.87
N LYS A 323 -3.94 8.17 -13.50
CA LYS A 323 -3.71 9.30 -12.58
C LYS A 323 -2.95 8.85 -11.33
N GLY A 324 -1.94 9.62 -10.95
CA GLY A 324 -1.04 9.38 -9.83
C GLY A 324 0.27 8.67 -10.19
N PHE A 325 0.42 8.12 -11.41
CA PHE A 325 1.71 7.56 -11.87
C PHE A 325 2.68 8.60 -12.43
N GLY A 326 2.17 9.76 -12.84
CA GLY A 326 2.94 10.89 -13.33
C GLY A 326 2.18 12.19 -13.17
N GLY A 327 2.89 13.31 -13.32
CA GLY A 327 2.34 14.65 -13.17
C GLY A 327 3.24 15.57 -12.36
N VAL A 328 2.66 16.71 -11.96
CA VAL A 328 3.29 17.74 -11.13
C VAL A 328 2.52 17.87 -9.83
N ILE A 329 3.26 17.95 -8.73
CA ILE A 329 2.75 18.36 -7.42
C ILE A 329 3.39 19.70 -7.08
N LEU A 330 2.55 20.68 -6.74
CA LEU A 330 3.01 21.92 -6.12
C LEU A 330 2.74 21.86 -4.62
N THR A 331 3.75 22.23 -3.85
CA THR A 331 3.65 22.45 -2.41
C THR A 331 4.04 23.88 -2.07
N SER A 332 3.91 24.25 -0.79
CA SER A 332 4.38 25.55 -0.29
C SER A 332 5.90 25.72 -0.35
N ASP A 333 6.68 24.66 -0.60
CA ASP A 333 8.14 24.70 -0.59
C ASP A 333 8.77 24.35 -1.93
N ARG A 334 8.15 23.47 -2.73
CA ARG A 334 8.78 22.90 -3.93
C ARG A 334 7.75 22.42 -4.96
N LEU A 335 8.24 22.31 -6.18
CA LEU A 335 7.54 21.69 -7.29
C LEU A 335 8.16 20.30 -7.53
N ILE A 336 7.39 19.23 -7.33
CA ILE A 336 7.81 17.85 -7.57
C ILE A 336 7.17 17.35 -8.86
N PHE A 337 7.91 16.57 -9.65
CA PHE A 337 7.37 16.00 -10.89
C PHE A 337 7.82 14.55 -11.11
N GLN A 338 6.98 13.81 -11.84
CA GLN A 338 7.24 12.44 -12.27
C GLN A 338 6.75 12.25 -13.71
N LYS A 339 7.64 11.82 -14.60
CA LYS A 339 7.34 11.41 -15.97
C LYS A 339 8.12 10.15 -16.32
N TYR A 340 7.42 9.04 -16.54
CA TYR A 340 8.04 7.73 -16.76
C TYR A 340 9.05 7.38 -15.64
N SER A 341 10.34 7.23 -15.96
CA SER A 341 11.44 7.00 -15.03
C SER A 341 12.08 8.28 -14.51
N HIS A 342 11.70 9.45 -15.03
CA HIS A 342 12.24 10.74 -14.63
C HIS A 342 11.46 11.27 -13.43
N HIS A 343 12.18 11.40 -12.32
CA HIS A 343 11.71 11.99 -11.08
C HIS A 343 12.56 13.22 -10.77
N GLY A 344 11.93 14.30 -10.34
CA GLY A 344 12.65 15.50 -9.93
C GLY A 344 11.86 16.39 -8.98
N SER A 345 12.58 17.33 -8.37
CA SER A 345 12.05 18.29 -7.42
C SER A 345 12.81 19.61 -7.58
N LEU A 346 12.08 20.72 -7.55
CA LEU A 346 12.59 22.08 -7.62
C LEU A 346 12.16 22.84 -6.36
N HIS A 347 13.10 23.20 -5.50
CA HIS A 347 12.79 24.07 -4.38
C HIS A 347 12.40 25.46 -4.89
N LEU A 348 11.26 25.98 -4.43
CA LEU A 348 10.76 27.29 -4.86
C LEU A 348 11.67 28.43 -4.42
N THR A 349 12.48 28.23 -3.39
CA THR A 349 13.47 29.20 -2.90
C THR A 349 14.77 29.23 -3.72
N GLU A 350 14.98 28.25 -4.61
CA GLU A 350 16.15 28.21 -5.49
C GLU A 350 15.83 28.88 -6.85
N PRO A 351 16.76 29.67 -7.40
CA PRO A 351 16.54 30.27 -8.71
C PRO A 351 16.51 29.20 -9.79
N ALA A 352 15.46 29.15 -10.59
CA ALA A 352 15.34 28.27 -11.75
C ALA A 352 14.44 28.90 -12.82
N ASN A 353 14.60 28.50 -14.07
CA ASN A 353 13.67 28.89 -15.14
C ASN A 353 12.69 27.75 -15.39
N LEU A 354 11.40 28.04 -15.40
CA LEU A 354 10.33 27.13 -15.82
C LEU A 354 9.86 27.58 -17.21
N PHE A 355 10.10 26.75 -18.22
CA PHE A 355 9.69 27.02 -19.59
C PHE A 355 8.37 26.31 -19.88
N VAL A 356 7.44 27.05 -20.47
CA VAL A 356 6.14 26.57 -20.93
C VAL A 356 6.13 26.71 -22.44
N HIS A 357 6.15 25.58 -23.15
CA HIS A 357 6.03 25.55 -24.60
C HIS A 357 4.63 25.14 -25.00
N ASN A 358 3.93 25.99 -25.75
CA ASN A 358 2.57 25.71 -26.17
C ASN A 358 2.55 24.79 -27.41
N ASP A 359 1.88 23.64 -27.29
CA ASP A 359 1.69 22.65 -28.36
C ASP A 359 0.20 22.28 -28.49
N ASP A 360 -0.50 23.04 -29.33
CA ASP A 360 -1.93 22.92 -29.62
C ASP A 360 -2.83 22.96 -28.36
N ALA A 361 -3.24 21.80 -27.86
CA ALA A 361 -4.14 21.64 -26.71
C ALA A 361 -3.39 21.40 -25.39
N PHE A 362 -2.07 21.35 -25.45
CA PHE A 362 -1.20 20.98 -24.35
C PHE A 362 -0.05 21.96 -24.22
N ASP A 363 0.56 22.01 -23.04
CA ASP A 363 1.83 22.70 -22.83
C ASP A 363 2.87 21.69 -22.34
N ASP A 364 4.05 21.72 -22.97
CA ASP A 364 5.22 20.97 -22.53
C ASP A 364 5.99 21.81 -21.50
N LEU A 365 6.11 21.27 -20.29
CA LEU A 365 6.88 21.90 -19.22
C LEU A 365 8.31 21.37 -19.20
N SER A 366 9.25 22.29 -19.06
CA SER A 366 10.67 21.98 -18.86
C SER A 366 11.30 22.99 -17.91
N TYR A 367 12.41 22.63 -17.29
CA TYR A 367 13.10 23.52 -16.35
C TYR A 367 14.58 23.62 -16.63
N GLN A 368 15.19 24.68 -16.10
CA GLN A 368 16.63 24.87 -16.13
C GLN A 368 17.13 25.44 -14.79
N LEU A 369 18.01 24.68 -14.13
CA LEU A 369 18.75 25.15 -12.97
C LEU A 369 20.00 25.94 -13.40
N PRO A 370 20.50 26.88 -12.57
CA PRO A 370 21.77 27.55 -12.83
C PRO A 370 22.87 26.53 -13.05
N ARG A 371 23.61 26.67 -14.16
CA ARG A 371 24.72 25.79 -14.57
C ARG A 371 24.31 24.38 -15.03
N GLN A 372 23.01 24.10 -15.15
CA GLN A 372 22.52 22.86 -15.75
C GLN A 372 21.87 23.15 -17.12
N GLY A 373 21.87 22.15 -17.99
CA GLY A 373 21.09 22.20 -19.22
C GLY A 373 19.59 22.16 -18.93
N ARG A 374 18.79 22.57 -19.92
CA ARG A 374 17.33 22.41 -19.88
C ARG A 374 16.96 20.93 -19.81
N ARG A 375 15.92 20.60 -19.04
CA ARG A 375 15.41 19.24 -18.84
C ARG A 375 13.90 19.23 -18.94
N ASP A 376 13.36 18.21 -19.59
CA ASP A 376 11.92 18.00 -19.71
C ASP A 376 11.31 17.58 -18.37
N MET A 377 10.07 17.99 -18.12
CA MET A 377 9.32 17.64 -16.92
C MET A 377 8.10 16.79 -17.26
N VAL A 378 7.01 17.42 -17.69
CA VAL A 378 5.69 16.82 -17.90
C VAL A 378 4.97 17.52 -19.05
N ARG A 379 3.95 16.86 -19.60
CA ARG A 379 3.01 17.50 -20.54
C ARG A 379 1.68 17.77 -19.83
N LEU A 380 1.19 19.00 -19.83
CA LEU A 380 -0.08 19.36 -19.18
C LEU A 380 -1.12 19.82 -20.21
N ARG A 381 -2.40 19.72 -19.87
CA ARG A 381 -3.46 20.40 -20.64
C ARG A 381 -3.37 21.90 -20.36
N HIS A 382 -3.73 22.74 -21.33
CA HIS A 382 -3.62 24.19 -21.17
C HIS A 382 -4.22 24.73 -19.86
N ARG A 383 -5.46 24.33 -19.55
CA ARG A 383 -6.13 24.69 -18.28
C ARG A 383 -5.34 24.31 -17.02
N HIS A 384 -4.64 23.17 -17.04
CA HIS A 384 -3.84 22.72 -15.90
C HIS A 384 -2.57 23.57 -15.77
N THR A 385 -2.00 24.01 -16.89
CA THR A 385 -0.90 24.97 -16.87
C THR A 385 -1.34 26.30 -16.28
N GLU A 386 -2.52 26.80 -16.64
CA GLU A 386 -3.12 28.00 -16.03
C GLU A 386 -3.28 27.80 -14.51
N ASP A 387 -3.88 26.69 -14.06
CA ASP A 387 -4.04 26.36 -12.64
C ASP A 387 -2.69 26.33 -11.88
N LEU A 388 -1.64 25.79 -12.53
CA LEU A 388 -0.28 25.75 -11.98
C LEU A 388 0.31 27.15 -11.82
N LEU A 389 0.19 28.00 -12.85
CA LEU A 389 0.75 29.34 -12.84
C LEU A 389 0.01 30.25 -11.85
N GLU A 390 -1.31 30.13 -11.76
CA GLU A 390 -2.12 30.81 -10.74
C GLU A 390 -1.67 30.40 -9.34
N SER A 391 -1.60 29.08 -9.06
CA SER A 391 -1.18 28.58 -7.75
C SER A 391 0.27 28.91 -7.40
N LEU A 392 1.16 28.99 -8.40
CA LEU A 392 2.54 29.45 -8.19
C LEU A 392 2.57 30.92 -7.78
N SER A 393 1.72 31.77 -8.35
CA SER A 393 1.68 33.20 -8.02
C SER A 393 1.30 33.50 -6.57
N ASP A 394 0.59 32.57 -5.92
CA ASP A 394 0.18 32.65 -4.52
C ASP A 394 1.28 32.23 -3.53
N VAL A 395 2.42 31.70 -4.02
CA VAL A 395 3.50 31.17 -3.20
C VAL A 395 4.79 31.95 -3.44
N PRO A 396 5.54 32.35 -2.40
CA PRO A 396 6.85 32.96 -2.59
C PRO A 396 7.81 32.01 -3.33
N HIS A 397 8.30 32.42 -4.51
CA HIS A 397 9.25 31.63 -5.30
C HIS A 397 10.30 32.49 -6.02
N GLN A 398 11.42 31.85 -6.40
CA GLN A 398 12.47 32.36 -7.27
C GLN A 398 12.43 31.73 -8.67
N LEU A 399 11.36 30.99 -8.99
CA LEU A 399 11.13 30.48 -10.33
C LEU A 399 10.83 31.63 -11.30
N GLN A 400 11.58 31.72 -12.39
CA GLN A 400 11.26 32.60 -13.52
C GLN A 400 10.48 31.80 -14.57
N VAL A 401 9.23 32.18 -14.82
CA VAL A 401 8.39 31.55 -15.84
C VAL A 401 8.68 32.17 -17.21
N CYS A 402 9.03 31.34 -18.18
CA CYS A 402 9.32 31.71 -19.57
C CYS A 402 8.26 31.07 -20.49
N LEU A 403 7.44 31.87 -21.16
CA LEU A 403 6.48 31.40 -22.15
C LEU A 403 7.16 31.40 -23.53
N GLU A 404 7.18 30.26 -24.22
CA GLU A 404 7.88 30.06 -25.51
C GLU A 404 6.95 29.71 -26.66
#